data_AF-A0A496YN60-F1
#
_entry.id   AF-A0A496YN60-F1
#
_cell.length_a   1.000
_cell.length_b   1.000
_cell.length_c   1.000
_cell.angle_alpha   90.00
_cell.angle_beta   90.00
_cell.angle_gamma   90.00
#
_symmetry.space_group_name_H-M   'P 1'
#
loop_
_entity.id
_entity.type
_entity.pdbx_description
1 polymer ?
#
loop_
_entity_poly.entity_id
_entity_poly.type
_entity_poly.pdbx_seq_one_letter_code
_entity_poly.pdbx_strand_id
1 'polypeptide(L)'
;MDRRSFLYRAALLLAGNLIGLNGFQRALASQNGKAPLSSSPTISLIIDDIGYSRCRAREFLELDVPITFSILPRLRYSEELAFEIHRAGHEVMLHQPMEPYAHGLEPGPGALYVGDDRERIARTMEENVSQVPWAAGVNNHMGSRFTESEKEMLEALQVVAARGLFFVDSLTTSRSRG
;
A
#
# COMPACT_ATOMS: atom_id res chain seq x y z
N MET A 1 11.46 24.15 20.06
CA MET A 1 10.21 24.91 20.28
C MET A 1 9.75 24.65 21.70
N ASP A 2 9.43 25.69 22.46
CA ASP A 2 9.04 25.56 23.86
C ASP A 2 7.59 25.05 23.97
N ARG A 3 7.33 24.08 24.87
CA ARG A 3 6.05 23.39 25.01
C ARG A 3 4.90 24.36 25.31
N ARG A 4 5.18 25.44 26.03
CA ARG A 4 4.21 26.50 26.30
C ARG A 4 3.84 27.26 25.02
N SER A 5 4.83 27.59 24.20
CA SER A 5 4.61 28.28 22.91
C SER A 5 3.74 27.46 21.94
N PHE A 6 3.85 26.13 21.96
CA PHE A 6 3.05 25.24 21.12
C PHE A 6 1.58 25.20 21.57
N LEU A 7 1.33 25.10 22.87
CA LEU A 7 -0.02 25.05 23.44
C LEU A 7 -0.78 26.36 23.21
N TYR A 8 -0.12 27.52 23.33
CA TYR A 8 -0.76 28.81 23.03
C TYR A 8 -1.13 28.94 21.55
N ARG A 9 -0.25 28.49 20.63
CA ARG A 9 -0.54 28.55 19.18
C ARG A 9 -1.67 27.60 18.78
N ALA A 10 -1.72 26.40 19.35
CA ALA A 10 -2.82 25.46 19.10
C ALA A 10 -4.16 25.98 19.63
N ALA A 11 -4.18 26.60 20.82
CA ALA A 11 -5.38 27.20 21.39
C ALA A 11 -5.90 28.39 20.57
N LEU A 12 -5.00 29.24 20.05
CA LEU A 12 -5.35 30.38 19.18
C LEU A 12 -5.91 29.93 17.82
N LEU A 13 -5.39 28.85 17.23
CA LEU A 13 -5.92 28.26 15.99
C LEU A 13 -7.32 27.66 16.17
N LEU A 14 -7.61 27.08 17.34
CA LEU A 14 -8.95 26.60 17.69
C LEU A 14 -9.93 27.75 17.96
N ALA A 15 -9.49 28.81 18.64
CA ALA A 15 -10.31 29.99 18.87
C ALA A 15 -10.62 30.78 17.58
N GLY A 16 -9.68 30.83 16.64
CA GLY A 16 -9.89 31.48 15.33
C GLY A 16 -10.97 30.82 14.47
N ASN A 17 -11.20 29.51 14.63
CA ASN A 17 -12.28 28.79 13.96
C ASN A 17 -13.68 29.10 14.53
N LEU A 18 -13.77 29.55 15.78
CA LEU A 18 -15.05 29.85 16.44
C LEU A 18 -15.58 31.26 16.14
N ILE A 19 -14.73 32.17 15.66
CA ILE A 19 -15.11 33.59 15.42
C ILE A 19 -15.08 33.96 13.92
N GLY A 20 -14.80 33.00 13.03
CA GLY A 20 -14.96 33.20 11.57
C GLY A 20 -14.04 34.28 10.98
N LEU A 21 -12.95 34.63 11.65
CA LEU A 21 -11.98 35.62 11.21
C LEU A 21 -10.66 34.93 10.86
N ASN A 22 -10.63 34.23 9.73
CA ASN A 22 -9.40 34.06 8.95
C ASN A 22 -9.74 33.77 7.48
N GLY A 23 -9.84 34.86 6.71
CA GLY A 23 -10.13 34.88 5.28
C GLY A 23 -8.96 34.52 4.36
N PHE A 24 -8.08 33.60 4.75
CA PHE A 24 -6.98 33.14 3.88
C PHE A 24 -6.77 31.63 4.00
N GLN A 25 -7.51 30.89 3.18
CA GLN A 25 -6.97 29.91 2.24
C GLN A 25 -8.15 29.31 1.43
N ARG A 26 -8.59 30.06 0.42
CA ARG A 26 -9.31 29.47 -0.71
C ARG A 26 -8.31 28.65 -1.51
N ALA A 27 -8.15 27.37 -1.17
CA ALA A 27 -7.67 26.39 -2.13
C ALA A 27 -8.83 26.16 -3.12
N LEU A 28 -8.76 26.83 -4.27
CA LEU A 28 -9.65 26.60 -5.40
C LEU A 28 -9.32 25.22 -6.00
N ALA A 29 -9.89 24.16 -5.43
CA ALA A 29 -10.15 22.94 -6.19
C ALA A 29 -11.40 23.21 -7.02
N SER A 30 -11.21 23.41 -8.33
CA SER A 30 -12.29 23.47 -9.30
C SER A 30 -13.04 22.13 -9.29
N GLN A 31 -14.17 22.08 -8.56
CA GLN A 31 -15.09 20.95 -8.59
C GLN A 31 -16.18 21.23 -9.62
N ASN A 32 -15.93 20.84 -10.87
CA ASN A 32 -17.02 20.54 -11.80
C ASN A 32 -17.40 19.07 -11.64
N GLY A 33 -18.34 18.81 -10.72
CA GLY A 33 -18.94 17.49 -10.55
C GLY A 33 -19.64 17.38 -9.20
N LYS A 34 -20.97 17.60 -9.17
CA LYS A 34 -21.80 17.29 -8.00
C LYS A 34 -21.86 15.76 -7.82
N ALA A 35 -20.94 15.19 -7.05
CA ALA A 35 -21.15 13.90 -6.40
C ALA A 35 -21.92 14.14 -5.09
N PRO A 36 -22.91 13.32 -4.74
CA PRO A 36 -23.69 13.51 -3.51
C PRO A 36 -22.77 13.40 -2.28
N LEU A 37 -22.72 14.47 -1.49
CA LEU A 37 -21.92 14.61 -0.27
C LEU A 37 -22.53 13.81 0.89
N SER A 38 -22.46 12.48 0.79
CA SER A 38 -22.94 11.54 1.82
C SER A 38 -22.01 10.33 1.95
N SER A 39 -20.70 10.53 1.96
CA SER A 39 -19.76 9.50 2.39
C SER A 39 -19.18 9.89 3.73
N SER A 40 -19.64 9.25 4.80
CA SER A 40 -18.91 9.24 6.07
C SER A 40 -17.44 8.90 5.80
N PRO A 41 -16.48 9.45 6.57
CA PRO A 41 -15.08 9.07 6.44
C PRO A 41 -14.93 7.55 6.48
N THR A 42 -14.24 6.97 5.51
CA THR A 42 -13.96 5.53 5.42
C THR A 42 -12.50 5.26 5.78
N ILE A 43 -12.26 4.09 6.36
CA ILE A 43 -10.92 3.58 6.68
C ILE A 43 -10.81 2.20 6.02
N SER A 44 -9.65 1.90 5.45
CA SER A 44 -9.30 0.58 4.92
C SER A 44 -8.09 0.06 5.69
N LEU A 45 -8.11 -1.23 6.03
CA LEU A 45 -7.04 -1.89 6.79
C LEU A 45 -6.41 -2.99 5.93
N ILE A 46 -5.12 -2.85 5.66
CA ILE A 46 -4.30 -3.82 4.94
C ILE A 46 -3.35 -4.48 5.95
N ILE A 47 -3.31 -5.81 5.98
CA ILE A 47 -2.36 -6.58 6.77
C ILE A 47 -1.32 -7.19 5.82
N ASP A 48 -0.09 -6.71 5.95
CA ASP A 48 1.07 -7.13 5.17
C ASP A 48 1.73 -8.41 5.71
N ASP A 49 2.74 -8.89 4.99
CA ASP A 49 3.61 -10.02 5.37
C ASP A 49 2.90 -11.36 5.61
N ILE A 50 1.74 -11.55 4.96
CA ILE A 50 1.06 -12.84 4.95
C ILE A 50 1.84 -13.84 4.10
N GLY A 51 1.90 -15.10 4.55
CA GLY A 51 2.59 -16.20 3.86
C GLY A 51 3.61 -16.95 4.71
N TYR A 52 4.11 -16.37 5.80
CA TYR A 52 5.07 -17.03 6.71
C TYR A 52 4.43 -18.01 7.70
N SER A 53 3.23 -17.70 8.21
CA SER A 53 2.58 -18.49 9.27
C SER A 53 1.07 -18.52 9.09
N ARG A 54 0.52 -19.74 8.95
CA ARG A 54 -0.93 -19.98 8.92
C ARG A 54 -1.60 -19.58 10.23
N CYS A 55 -0.95 -19.86 11.36
CA CYS A 55 -1.51 -19.54 12.68
C CYS A 55 -1.72 -18.02 12.83
N ARG A 56 -0.70 -17.21 12.51
CA ARG A 56 -0.81 -15.75 12.59
C ARG A 56 -1.82 -15.18 11.60
N ALA A 57 -1.86 -15.70 10.37
CA ALA A 57 -2.86 -15.26 9.39
C ALA A 57 -4.29 -15.55 9.87
N ARG A 58 -4.52 -16.70 10.52
CA ARG A 58 -5.83 -17.08 11.06
C ARG A 58 -6.26 -16.25 12.25
N GLU A 59 -5.34 -15.83 13.11
CA GLU A 59 -5.64 -14.89 14.19
C GLU A 59 -6.29 -13.59 13.66
N PHE A 60 -5.87 -13.12 12.48
CA PHE A 60 -6.50 -11.98 11.82
C PHE A 60 -7.82 -12.32 11.12
N LEU A 61 -7.95 -13.52 10.55
CA LEU A 61 -9.22 -13.98 9.94
C LEU A 61 -10.33 -14.20 10.97
N GLU A 62 -9.97 -14.49 12.22
CA GLU A 62 -10.92 -14.60 13.32
C GLU A 62 -11.44 -13.23 13.79
N LEU A 63 -10.85 -12.13 13.32
CA LEU A 63 -11.37 -10.79 13.58
C LEU A 63 -12.60 -10.55 12.69
N ASP A 64 -13.76 -10.33 13.31
CA ASP A 64 -15.03 -10.01 12.64
C ASP A 64 -15.06 -8.55 12.13
N VAL A 65 -14.06 -8.18 11.32
CA VAL A 65 -13.93 -6.86 10.70
C VAL A 65 -13.41 -6.98 9.26
N PRO A 66 -13.81 -6.07 8.35
CA PRO A 66 -13.27 -6.05 6.98
C PRO A 66 -11.78 -5.74 6.96
N ILE A 67 -10.99 -6.70 6.51
CA ILE A 67 -9.52 -6.61 6.36
C ILE A 67 -9.15 -7.06 4.94
N THR A 68 -8.25 -6.31 4.30
CA THR A 68 -7.54 -6.73 3.10
C THR A 68 -6.21 -7.36 3.50
N PHE A 69 -5.84 -8.48 2.90
CA PHE A 69 -4.61 -9.21 3.23
C PHE A 69 -3.62 -9.14 2.08
N SER A 70 -2.40 -8.67 2.35
CA SER A 70 -1.34 -8.63 1.36
C SER A 70 -0.35 -9.78 1.55
N ILE A 71 -0.23 -10.63 0.54
CA ILE A 71 0.44 -11.92 0.60
C ILE A 71 1.78 -11.85 -0.14
N LEU A 72 2.87 -12.15 0.57
CA LEU A 72 4.19 -12.32 -0.04
C LEU A 72 4.17 -13.54 -0.97
N PRO A 73 4.67 -13.44 -2.21
CA PRO A 73 4.73 -14.56 -3.13
C PRO A 73 5.81 -15.56 -2.72
N ARG A 74 5.75 -16.78 -3.28
CA ARG A 74 6.81 -17.80 -3.17
C ARG A 74 7.16 -18.23 -1.73
N LEU A 75 6.28 -18.00 -0.76
CA LEU A 75 6.40 -18.60 0.57
C LEU A 75 5.60 -19.89 0.65
N ARG A 76 5.96 -20.73 1.62
CA ARG A 76 5.36 -22.06 1.82
C ARG A 76 3.83 -22.04 1.88
N TYR A 77 3.24 -20.97 2.41
CA TYR A 77 1.79 -20.87 2.65
C TYR A 77 1.11 -19.79 1.80
N SER A 78 1.79 -19.14 0.85
CA SER A 78 1.23 -18.01 0.10
C SER A 78 -0.05 -18.39 -0.64
N GLU A 79 0.01 -19.45 -1.46
CA GLU A 79 -1.12 -19.90 -2.26
C GLU A 79 -2.24 -20.41 -1.35
N GLU A 80 -1.94 -21.31 -0.41
CA GLU A 80 -2.94 -21.85 0.53
C GLU A 80 -3.70 -20.74 1.27
N LEU A 81 -2.98 -19.72 1.76
CA LEU A 81 -3.59 -18.60 2.46
C LEU A 81 -4.40 -17.70 1.52
N ALA A 82 -3.99 -17.49 0.27
CA ALA A 82 -4.79 -16.76 -0.71
C ALA A 82 -6.16 -17.43 -0.91
N PHE A 83 -6.18 -18.77 -1.06
CA PHE A 83 -7.43 -19.55 -1.13
C PHE A 83 -8.27 -19.43 0.14
N GLU A 84 -7.65 -19.58 1.31
CA GLU A 84 -8.34 -19.54 2.60
C GLU A 84 -8.98 -18.16 2.86
N ILE A 85 -8.19 -17.09 2.68
CA ILE A 85 -8.61 -15.69 2.90
C ILE A 85 -9.72 -15.31 1.91
N HIS A 86 -9.56 -15.61 0.63
CA HIS A 86 -10.58 -15.32 -0.37
C HIS A 86 -11.89 -16.07 -0.07
N ARG A 87 -11.82 -17.35 0.31
CA ARG A 87 -13.02 -18.13 0.69
C ARG A 87 -13.71 -17.60 1.95
N ALA A 88 -12.97 -16.95 2.85
CA ALA A 88 -13.53 -16.26 4.01
C ALA A 88 -14.19 -14.91 3.64
N GLY A 89 -14.14 -14.49 2.37
CA GLY A 89 -14.80 -13.26 1.89
C GLY A 89 -13.95 -12.00 2.01
N HIS A 90 -12.66 -12.13 2.32
CA HIS A 90 -11.73 -11.02 2.42
C HIS A 90 -11.05 -10.71 1.08
N GLU A 91 -10.65 -9.46 0.91
CA GLU A 91 -9.86 -9.04 -0.24
C GLU A 91 -8.40 -9.49 -0.08
N VAL A 92 -7.80 -9.90 -1.19
CA VAL A 92 -6.41 -10.36 -1.27
C VAL A 92 -5.61 -9.42 -2.17
N MET A 93 -4.38 -9.14 -1.79
CA MET A 93 -3.40 -8.39 -2.57
C MET A 93 -2.08 -9.16 -2.65
N LEU A 94 -1.29 -8.88 -3.68
CA LEU A 94 0.12 -9.29 -3.72
C LEU A 94 0.97 -8.30 -2.92
N HIS A 95 1.75 -8.80 -1.98
CA HIS A 95 2.80 -8.04 -1.30
C HIS A 95 4.11 -8.24 -2.05
N GLN A 96 4.39 -7.38 -3.03
CA GLN A 96 5.51 -7.56 -3.97
C GLN A 96 6.84 -7.20 -3.31
N PRO A 97 7.80 -8.15 -3.18
CA PRO A 97 9.13 -7.86 -2.66
C PRO A 97 9.91 -6.93 -3.58
N MET A 98 10.51 -5.89 -3.01
CA MET A 98 11.25 -4.88 -3.76
C MET A 98 12.49 -4.43 -2.99
N GLU A 99 13.56 -4.07 -3.71
CA GLU A 99 14.85 -3.69 -3.14
C GLU A 99 14.77 -2.47 -2.19
N PRO A 100 15.25 -2.58 -0.93
CA PRO A 100 15.47 -1.45 -0.03
C PRO A 100 16.87 -0.84 -0.19
N TYR A 101 17.08 0.34 0.39
CA TYR A 101 18.44 0.91 0.54
C TYR A 101 19.32 0.14 1.54
N ALA A 102 18.70 -0.43 2.58
CA ALA A 102 19.44 -1.05 3.67
C ALA A 102 20.18 -2.29 3.19
N HIS A 103 21.51 -2.20 3.14
CA HIS A 103 22.37 -3.32 2.79
C HIS A 103 22.23 -4.45 3.82
N GLY A 104 22.17 -5.70 3.35
CA GLY A 104 22.04 -6.90 4.19
C GLY A 104 20.60 -7.28 4.56
N LEU A 105 19.59 -6.51 4.13
CA LEU A 105 18.21 -6.96 4.15
C LEU A 105 17.89 -7.70 2.84
N GLU A 106 17.37 -8.92 2.97
CA GLU A 106 16.84 -9.70 1.86
C GLU A 106 15.32 -9.48 1.78
N PRO A 107 14.78 -8.87 0.71
CA PRO A 107 13.33 -8.63 0.59
C PRO A 107 12.51 -9.92 0.47
N GLY A 108 13.19 -11.03 0.18
CA GLY A 108 12.57 -12.34 0.02
C GLY A 108 12.49 -12.79 -1.43
N PRO A 109 11.94 -13.99 -1.67
CA PRO A 109 11.90 -14.59 -3.00
C PRO A 109 11.01 -13.78 -3.95
N GLY A 110 11.44 -13.67 -5.21
CA GLY A 110 10.69 -12.93 -6.25
C GLY A 110 10.82 -11.42 -6.14
N ALA A 111 11.88 -10.92 -5.48
CA ALA A 111 12.16 -9.51 -5.37
C ALA A 111 12.60 -8.86 -6.69
N LEU A 112 12.14 -7.63 -6.90
CA LEU A 112 12.59 -6.74 -7.96
C LEU A 112 13.72 -5.85 -7.46
N TYR A 113 14.72 -5.62 -8.32
CA TYR A 113 15.91 -4.83 -8.00
C TYR A 113 16.12 -3.71 -9.02
N VAL A 114 16.68 -2.59 -8.56
CA VAL A 114 17.08 -1.49 -9.46
C VAL A 114 18.21 -1.98 -10.37
N GLY A 115 18.06 -1.72 -11.67
CA GLY A 115 18.95 -2.28 -12.70
C GLY A 115 18.41 -3.54 -13.36
N ASP A 116 17.28 -4.10 -12.90
CA ASP A 116 16.57 -5.14 -13.65
C ASP A 116 16.09 -4.61 -15.00
N ASP A 117 16.19 -5.44 -16.03
CA ASP A 117 15.59 -5.14 -17.32
C ASP A 117 14.06 -5.34 -17.29
N ARG A 118 13.41 -4.77 -18.31
CA ARG A 118 11.96 -4.77 -18.45
C ARG A 118 11.39 -6.19 -18.46
N GLU A 119 12.04 -7.09 -19.19
CA GLU A 119 11.63 -8.48 -19.34
C GLU A 119 11.70 -9.23 -18.03
N ARG A 120 12.75 -8.99 -17.22
CA ARG A 120 12.90 -9.57 -15.88
C ARG A 120 11.85 -9.04 -14.92
N ILE A 121 11.59 -7.73 -14.92
CA ILE A 121 10.54 -7.12 -14.08
C ILE A 121 9.18 -7.71 -14.45
N ALA A 122 8.84 -7.70 -15.75
CA ALA A 122 7.57 -8.22 -16.24
C ALA A 122 7.38 -9.69 -15.87
N ARG A 123 8.36 -10.55 -16.19
CA ARG A 123 8.29 -11.98 -15.86
C ARG A 123 8.14 -12.22 -14.36
N THR A 124 8.92 -11.53 -13.53
CA THR A 124 8.88 -11.73 -12.07
C THR A 124 7.54 -11.30 -11.49
N MET A 125 7.01 -10.15 -11.92
CA MET A 125 5.68 -9.67 -11.53
C MET A 125 4.60 -10.66 -11.95
N GLU A 126 4.63 -11.14 -13.19
CA GLU A 126 3.64 -12.10 -13.70
C GLU A 126 3.65 -13.43 -12.94
N GLU A 127 4.84 -13.95 -12.66
CA GLU A 127 5.00 -15.14 -11.83
C GLU A 127 4.46 -14.92 -10.40
N ASN A 128 4.75 -13.76 -9.80
CA ASN A 128 4.34 -13.46 -8.43
C ASN A 128 2.83 -13.26 -8.32
N VAL A 129 2.20 -12.51 -9.24
CA VAL A 129 0.75 -12.34 -9.31
C VAL A 129 0.07 -13.70 -9.50
N SER A 130 0.62 -14.59 -10.33
CA SER A 130 0.03 -15.92 -10.56
C SER A 130 0.01 -16.82 -9.31
N GLN A 131 0.91 -16.59 -8.36
CA GLN A 131 0.98 -17.36 -7.10
C GLN A 131 0.06 -16.81 -6.00
N VAL A 132 -0.53 -15.64 -6.21
CA VAL A 132 -1.51 -15.04 -5.31
C VAL A 132 -2.84 -14.95 -6.06
N PRO A 133 -3.57 -16.07 -6.20
CA PRO A 133 -4.85 -16.07 -6.91
C PRO A 133 -5.84 -15.09 -6.25
N TRP A 134 -6.72 -14.50 -7.06
CA TRP A 134 -7.69 -13.47 -6.65
C TRP A 134 -7.11 -12.17 -6.09
N ALA A 135 -5.81 -11.91 -6.27
CA ALA A 135 -5.27 -10.60 -5.99
C ALA A 135 -6.10 -9.53 -6.73
N ALA A 136 -6.63 -8.56 -5.97
CA ALA A 136 -7.33 -7.39 -6.50
C ALA A 136 -6.37 -6.22 -6.73
N GLY A 137 -5.24 -6.22 -6.01
CA GLY A 137 -4.21 -5.20 -6.08
C GLY A 137 -2.84 -5.69 -5.65
N VAL A 138 -1.88 -4.77 -5.67
CA VAL A 138 -0.49 -5.00 -5.28
C VAL A 138 -0.05 -3.88 -4.34
N ASN A 139 0.74 -4.19 -3.31
CA ASN A 139 1.55 -3.19 -2.61
C ASN A 139 3.00 -3.67 -2.50
N ASN A 140 3.93 -2.77 -2.18
CA ASN A 140 5.34 -3.11 -2.03
C ASN A 140 5.67 -3.61 -0.61
N HIS A 141 6.42 -4.72 -0.54
CA HIS A 141 7.19 -5.13 0.63
C HIS A 141 8.59 -4.51 0.54
N MET A 142 8.99 -3.78 1.58
CA MET A 142 10.21 -2.96 1.55
C MET A 142 10.22 -1.98 0.36
N GLY A 143 11.18 -2.08 -0.56
CA GLY A 143 11.18 -1.31 -1.80
C GLY A 143 11.70 0.11 -1.71
N SER A 144 12.26 0.56 -0.57
CA SER A 144 12.67 1.96 -0.42
C SER A 144 13.68 2.45 -1.46
N ARG A 145 14.42 1.55 -2.13
CA ARG A 145 15.29 1.90 -3.26
C ARG A 145 14.59 1.69 -4.60
N PHE A 146 13.87 0.58 -4.77
CA PHE A 146 13.17 0.27 -6.01
C PHE A 146 12.09 1.31 -6.34
N THR A 147 11.28 1.71 -5.36
CA THR A 147 10.16 2.63 -5.58
C THR A 147 10.60 4.05 -5.92
N GLU A 148 11.84 4.44 -5.65
CA GLU A 148 12.40 5.73 -6.11
C GLU A 148 12.83 5.69 -7.58
N SER A 149 13.00 4.50 -8.15
CA SER A 149 13.44 4.34 -9.53
C SER A 149 12.25 4.42 -10.48
N GLU A 150 12.02 5.63 -11.00
CA GLU A 150 10.88 5.94 -11.88
C GLU A 150 10.78 4.98 -13.08
N LYS A 151 11.92 4.63 -13.69
CA LYS A 151 11.97 3.71 -14.84
C LYS A 151 11.46 2.32 -14.45
N GLU A 152 12.06 1.68 -13.46
CA GLU A 152 11.70 0.32 -13.04
C GLU A 152 10.30 0.26 -12.43
N MET A 153 9.87 1.30 -11.70
CA MET A 153 8.49 1.41 -11.21
C MET A 153 7.48 1.49 -12.34
N LEU A 154 7.76 2.28 -13.39
CA LEU A 154 6.89 2.34 -14.57
C LEU A 154 6.72 0.96 -15.21
N GLU A 155 7.80 0.19 -15.34
CA GLU A 155 7.72 -1.18 -15.89
C GLU A 155 6.91 -2.12 -15.00
N ALA A 156 7.07 -2.05 -13.67
CA ALA A 156 6.27 -2.85 -12.75
C ALA A 156 4.77 -2.46 -12.80
N LEU A 157 4.47 -1.16 -12.78
CA LEU A 157 3.10 -0.65 -12.82
C LEU A 157 2.39 -0.94 -14.16
N GLN A 158 3.12 -1.05 -15.26
CA GLN A 158 2.54 -1.51 -16.54
C GLN A 158 1.97 -2.93 -16.42
N VAL A 159 2.65 -3.83 -15.71
CA VAL A 159 2.16 -5.19 -15.48
C VAL A 159 0.92 -5.17 -14.59
N VAL A 160 0.96 -4.40 -13.51
CA VAL A 160 -0.18 -4.22 -12.58
C VAL A 160 -1.41 -3.73 -13.37
N ALA A 161 -1.25 -2.69 -14.19
CA ALA A 161 -2.31 -2.15 -15.02
C ALA A 161 -2.81 -3.14 -16.09
N ALA A 162 -1.91 -3.87 -16.76
CA ALA A 162 -2.26 -4.87 -17.77
C ALA A 162 -3.06 -6.04 -17.19
N ARG A 163 -2.85 -6.37 -15.91
CA ARG A 163 -3.63 -7.36 -15.16
C ARG A 163 -4.95 -6.81 -14.59
N GLY A 164 -5.22 -5.52 -14.75
CA GLY A 164 -6.41 -4.87 -14.20
C GLY A 164 -6.37 -4.73 -12.67
N LEU A 165 -5.19 -4.75 -12.08
CA LEU A 165 -4.96 -4.62 -10.64
C LEU A 165 -4.74 -3.15 -10.28
N PHE A 166 -5.02 -2.78 -9.03
CA PHE A 166 -4.59 -1.50 -8.47
C PHE A 166 -3.23 -1.63 -7.77
N PHE A 167 -2.55 -0.50 -7.55
CA PHE A 167 -1.33 -0.43 -6.76
C PHE A 167 -1.54 0.45 -5.52
N VAL A 168 -1.01 0.03 -4.37
CA VAL A 168 -0.93 0.83 -3.13
C VAL A 168 0.53 0.97 -2.77
N ASP A 169 1.03 2.21 -2.75
CA ASP A 169 2.36 2.50 -2.24
C ASP A 169 2.36 2.44 -0.71
N SER A 170 3.15 1.53 -0.15
CA SER A 170 3.38 1.41 1.29
C SER A 170 4.19 2.60 1.85
N LEU A 171 4.69 3.49 0.99
CA LEU A 171 5.44 4.70 1.29
C LEU A 171 6.67 4.46 2.18
N THR A 172 7.43 3.41 1.86
CA THR A 172 8.66 3.05 2.59
C THR A 172 9.79 4.06 2.39
N THR A 173 9.59 5.03 1.51
CA THR A 173 10.40 6.24 1.32
C THR A 173 9.52 7.42 0.89
N SER A 174 9.90 8.64 1.26
CA SER A 174 9.20 9.86 0.85
C SER A 174 9.46 10.29 -0.59
N ARG A 175 10.35 9.60 -1.30
CA ARG A 175 10.71 9.87 -2.71
C ARG A 175 10.13 8.85 -3.69
N SER A 176 9.20 8.02 -3.22
CA SER A 176 8.54 7.00 -4.03
C SER A 176 7.91 7.58 -5.30
N ARG A 177 7.89 6.79 -6.38
CA ARG A 177 7.45 7.16 -7.73
C ARG A 177 6.24 6.35 -8.22
N GLY A 178 5.64 5.54 -7.34
CA GLY A 178 4.43 4.79 -7.68
C GLY A 178 3.77 4.28 -6.43
#